data_AF-A0A4R3T029-F1
#
_entry.id   AF-A0A4R3T029-F1
#
_cell.length_a   1.000
_cell.length_b   1.000
_cell.length_c   1.000
_cell.angle_alpha   90.00
_cell.angle_beta   90.00
_cell.angle_gamma   90.00
#
_symmetry.space_group_name_H-M   'P 1'
#
loop_
_entity.id
_entity.type
_entity.pdbx_description
1 polymer ?
#
loop_
_entity_poly.entity_id
_entity_poly.type
_entity_poly.pdbx_seq_one_letter_code
_entity_poly.pdbx_strand_id
1 'polypeptide(L)'
;MENGRDFQIPSFLYEPTTLAERLYVLRKILKQNQEDNRADFLLKEEYFSFESILSISCYSPTNIIFYYGEDMDKSTFFFKENSLNHCIYDFLANLWDTEMVYSVEETNAFYEEVIQHYETLLESSNTDHKTRR
;
A
#
# COMPACT_ATOMS: atom_id res chain seq x y z
N MET A 1 -18.76 -23.15 -7.41
CA MET A 1 -18.27 -21.77 -7.19
C MET A 1 -19.33 -20.81 -7.72
N GLU A 2 -20.37 -20.50 -6.95
CA GLU A 2 -21.53 -19.73 -7.44
C GLU A 2 -21.54 -18.26 -6.98
N ASN A 3 -20.74 -17.87 -5.99
CA ASN A 3 -20.85 -16.54 -5.38
C ASN A 3 -19.53 -15.73 -5.45
N GLY A 4 -18.50 -16.25 -6.12
CA GLY A 4 -17.22 -15.56 -6.33
C GLY A 4 -16.41 -15.18 -5.08
N ARG A 5 -16.87 -15.50 -3.88
CA ARG A 5 -16.17 -15.21 -2.62
C ARG A 5 -15.13 -16.28 -2.34
N ASP A 6 -13.87 -15.90 -2.45
CA ASP A 6 -12.74 -16.67 -1.93
C ASP A 6 -12.62 -16.42 -0.42
N PHE A 7 -12.61 -17.48 0.39
CA PHE A 7 -12.66 -17.40 1.85
C PHE A 7 -11.25 -17.25 2.42
N GLN A 8 -10.97 -16.00 2.84
CA GLN A 8 -10.01 -15.50 3.83
C GLN A 8 -8.91 -16.44 4.35
N ILE A 9 -7.67 -15.97 4.26
CA ILE A 9 -6.60 -16.35 5.20
C ILE A 9 -7.11 -16.02 6.61
N PRO A 10 -7.11 -16.99 7.55
CA PRO A 10 -7.69 -16.79 8.87
C PRO A 10 -7.10 -15.59 9.62
N SER A 11 -7.96 -14.78 10.25
CA SER A 11 -7.56 -13.57 10.99
C SER A 11 -6.57 -13.84 12.12
N PHE A 12 -6.57 -15.04 12.72
CA PHE A 12 -5.59 -15.44 13.74
C PHE A 12 -4.15 -15.61 13.18
N LEU A 13 -3.98 -15.67 11.86
CA LEU A 13 -2.66 -15.67 11.21
C LEU A 13 -2.13 -14.25 10.96
N TYR A 14 -2.93 -13.21 11.22
CA TYR A 14 -2.56 -11.82 11.07
C TYR A 14 -2.40 -11.17 12.45
N GLU A 15 -1.20 -11.22 13.02
CA GLU A 15 -0.85 -10.28 14.08
C GLU A 15 -0.67 -8.88 13.46
N PRO A 16 -1.27 -7.83 14.02
CA PRO A 16 -1.02 -6.46 13.57
C PRO A 16 0.47 -6.15 13.67
N THR A 17 1.05 -5.60 12.61
CA THR A 17 2.46 -5.19 12.63
C THR A 17 2.72 -4.16 13.73
N THR A 18 3.71 -4.45 14.56
CA THR A 18 4.20 -3.54 15.60
C THR A 18 4.83 -2.29 14.96
N LEU A 19 4.97 -1.21 15.74
CA LEU A 19 5.62 0.03 15.25
C LEU A 19 7.05 -0.22 14.76
N ALA A 20 7.80 -1.10 15.44
CA ALA A 20 9.16 -1.48 15.05
C ALA A 20 9.19 -2.24 13.71
N GLU A 21 8.25 -3.15 13.48
CA GLU A 21 8.13 -3.88 12.21
C GLU A 21 7.72 -2.95 11.07
N ARG A 22 6.78 -2.02 11.32
CA ARG A 22 6.40 -1.00 10.33
C ARG A 22 7.58 -0.14 9.93
N LEU A 23 8.38 0.33 10.90
CA LEU A 23 9.62 1.06 10.66
C LEU A 23 10.62 0.25 9.84
N TYR A 24 10.80 -1.04 10.17
CA TYR A 24 11.69 -1.92 9.42
C TYR A 24 11.26 -2.05 7.95
N VAL A 25 9.97 -2.24 7.69
CA VAL A 25 9.41 -2.33 6.34
C VAL A 25 9.55 -1.01 5.58
N LEU A 26 9.19 0.12 6.19
CA LEU A 26 9.30 1.44 5.56
C LEU A 26 10.74 1.76 5.15
N ARG A 27 11.73 1.48 6.01
CA ARG A 27 13.15 1.67 5.67
C ARG A 27 13.58 0.79 4.50
N LYS A 28 13.05 -0.44 4.42
CA LYS A 28 13.35 -1.35 3.30
C LYS A 28 12.77 -0.83 2.00
N ILE A 29 11.53 -0.32 2.02
CA ILE A 29 10.89 0.30 0.86
C ILE A 29 11.68 1.52 0.41
N LEU A 30 11.98 2.46 1.30
CA LEU A 30 12.79 3.65 0.98
C LEU A 30 14.13 3.27 0.35
N LYS A 31 14.85 2.32 0.98
CA LYS A 31 16.13 1.84 0.45
C LYS A 31 15.99 1.25 -0.95
N GLN A 32 14.95 0.44 -1.19
CA GLN A 32 14.69 -0.12 -2.52
C GLN A 32 14.41 0.97 -3.55
N ASN A 33 13.63 1.98 -3.17
CA ASN A 33 13.28 3.11 -4.03
C ASN A 33 14.50 4.00 -4.40
N GLN A 34 15.57 3.92 -3.62
CA GLN A 34 16.84 4.65 -3.85
C GLN A 34 17.88 3.85 -4.64
N GLU A 35 17.75 2.52 -4.74
CA GLU A 35 18.77 1.61 -5.32
C GLU A 35 18.46 1.16 -6.78
N ASP A 36 17.68 1.95 -7.54
CA ASP A 36 17.40 1.85 -8.98
C ASP A 36 16.74 0.56 -9.52
N ASN A 37 16.52 -0.47 -8.71
CA ASN A 37 15.95 -1.74 -9.19
C ASN A 37 14.41 -1.73 -9.28
N ARG A 38 13.74 -0.74 -8.68
CA ARG A 38 12.29 -0.56 -8.67
C ARG A 38 11.98 0.84 -8.14
N ALA A 39 11.05 1.54 -8.80
CA ALA A 39 10.52 2.80 -8.31
C ALA A 39 9.06 2.61 -7.85
N ASP A 40 8.80 2.95 -6.60
CA ASP A 40 7.48 3.11 -6.03
C ASP A 40 7.12 4.61 -6.03
N PHE A 41 5.87 4.92 -6.38
CA PHE A 41 5.36 6.28 -6.52
C PHE A 41 4.12 6.46 -5.64
N LEU A 42 4.05 7.58 -4.92
CA LEU A 42 2.84 7.96 -4.20
C LEU A 42 1.83 8.60 -5.14
N LEU A 43 0.56 8.27 -4.96
CA LEU A 43 -0.55 8.91 -5.66
C LEU A 43 -0.87 10.26 -5.02
N LYS A 44 -1.16 11.26 -5.84
CA LYS A 44 -1.67 12.54 -5.36
C LYS A 44 -3.15 12.41 -5.04
N GLU A 45 -3.51 12.67 -3.79
CA GLU A 45 -4.87 12.51 -3.26
C GLU A 45 -5.91 13.36 -4.01
N GLU A 46 -5.49 14.48 -4.63
CA GLU A 46 -6.38 15.35 -5.41
C GLU A 46 -6.94 14.68 -6.68
N TYR A 47 -6.27 13.65 -7.20
CA TYR A 47 -6.72 12.89 -8.37
C TYR A 47 -7.45 11.59 -7.97
N PHE A 48 -7.20 11.07 -6.77
CA PHE A 48 -7.73 9.79 -6.30
C PHE A 48 -8.47 9.96 -4.98
N SER A 49 -9.80 9.99 -5.06
CA SER A 49 -10.67 9.92 -3.90
C SER A 49 -11.51 8.64 -4.00
N PHE A 50 -11.28 7.73 -3.06
CA PHE A 50 -12.07 6.52 -2.93
C PHE A 50 -12.80 6.56 -1.58
N GLU A 51 -14.12 6.34 -1.61
CA GLU A 51 -14.94 6.26 -0.39
C GLU A 51 -14.62 5.03 0.48
N SER A 52 -13.83 4.09 -0.04
CA SER A 52 -13.44 2.87 0.66
C SER A 52 -12.06 2.43 0.20
N ILE A 53 -11.34 1.72 1.07
CA ILE A 53 -10.01 1.19 0.75
C ILE A 53 -10.10 0.26 -0.46
N LEU A 54 -9.40 0.65 -1.53
CA LEU A 54 -9.23 -0.12 -2.76
C LEU A 54 -7.74 -0.40 -2.94
N SER A 55 -7.39 -1.68 -3.10
CA SER A 55 -6.06 -2.09 -3.54
C SER A 55 -6.19 -2.92 -4.82
N ILE A 56 -5.31 -2.64 -5.77
CA ILE A 56 -5.29 -3.31 -7.08
C ILE A 56 -3.91 -3.94 -7.28
N SER A 57 -3.88 -5.26 -7.42
CA SER A 57 -2.67 -5.98 -7.85
C SER A 57 -2.79 -6.30 -9.33
N CYS A 58 -2.05 -5.56 -10.16
CA CYS A 58 -2.11 -5.64 -11.61
C CYS A 58 -0.80 -6.21 -12.16
N TYR A 59 -0.81 -7.45 -12.65
CA TYR A 59 0.39 -8.13 -13.19
C TYR A 59 0.38 -8.20 -14.72
N SER A 60 -0.81 -8.25 -15.33
CA SER A 60 -1.02 -8.26 -16.78
C SER A 60 -2.48 -7.91 -17.10
N PRO A 61 -2.85 -7.61 -18.36
CA PRO A 61 -4.25 -7.39 -18.75
C PRO A 61 -5.19 -8.56 -18.47
N THR A 62 -4.67 -9.76 -18.22
CA THR A 62 -5.48 -10.95 -17.89
C THR A 62 -5.35 -11.36 -16.42
N ASN A 63 -4.56 -10.64 -15.62
CA ASN A 63 -4.31 -10.95 -14.22
C ASN A 63 -4.32 -9.65 -13.39
N ILE A 64 -5.52 -9.25 -13.00
CA ILE A 64 -5.78 -8.09 -12.14
C ILE A 64 -6.67 -8.55 -10.99
N ILE A 65 -6.21 -8.29 -9.77
CA ILE A 65 -6.92 -8.64 -8.52
C ILE A 65 -7.32 -7.35 -7.83
N PHE A 66 -8.60 -7.22 -7.51
CA PHE A 66 -9.14 -6.09 -6.77
C PHE A 66 -9.46 -6.52 -5.35
N TYR A 67 -9.00 -5.73 -4.38
CA TYR A 67 -9.31 -5.85 -2.96
C TYR A 67 -10.08 -4.60 -2.54
N TYR A 68 -11.31 -4.76 -2.08
CA TYR A 68 -12.18 -3.65 -1.72
C TYR A 68 -12.73 -3.83 -0.30
N GLY A 69 -12.71 -2.75 0.49
CA GLY A 69 -13.26 -2.70 1.83
C GLY A 69 -12.20 -2.69 2.94
N GLU A 70 -12.66 -2.44 4.16
CA GLU A 70 -11.80 -2.36 5.36
C GLU A 70 -11.96 -3.62 6.23
N ASP A 71 -10.91 -3.95 6.99
CA ASP A 71 -10.90 -5.01 8.00
C ASP A 71 -11.53 -6.36 7.57
N MET A 72 -12.65 -6.74 8.19
CA MET A 72 -13.32 -8.02 8.03
C MET A 72 -14.25 -8.07 6.81
N ASP A 73 -14.56 -6.93 6.19
CA ASP A 73 -15.47 -6.80 5.03
C ASP A 73 -14.74 -6.77 3.69
N LYS A 74 -13.44 -7.11 3.68
CA LYS A 74 -12.62 -7.19 2.48
C LYS A 74 -13.19 -8.20 1.48
N SER A 75 -13.54 -7.70 0.31
CA SER A 75 -13.95 -8.49 -0.84
C SER A 75 -12.82 -8.55 -1.85
N THR A 76 -12.51 -9.75 -2.33
CA THR A 76 -11.59 -9.96 -3.46
C THR A 76 -12.43 -10.29 -4.69
N PHE A 77 -12.17 -9.63 -5.81
CA PHE A 77 -12.89 -9.91 -7.06
C PHE A 77 -12.03 -9.71 -8.30
N PHE A 78 -12.52 -10.29 -9.41
CA PHE A 78 -11.90 -10.27 -10.73
C PHE A 78 -12.95 -9.85 -11.75
N PHE A 79 -12.59 -8.95 -12.67
CA PHE A 79 -13.45 -8.64 -13.81
C PHE A 79 -13.27 -9.67 -14.92
N LYS A 80 -14.38 -10.17 -15.45
CA LYS A 80 -14.42 -11.03 -16.64
C LYS A 80 -14.62 -10.22 -17.93
N GLU A 81 -14.05 -9.03 -17.98
CA GLU A 81 -14.20 -8.07 -19.08
C GLU A 81 -12.83 -7.74 -19.65
N ASN A 82 -12.46 -8.39 -20.76
CA ASN A 82 -11.11 -8.28 -21.32
C ASN A 82 -10.77 -6.84 -21.71
N SER A 83 -11.67 -6.14 -22.40
CA SER A 83 -11.42 -4.76 -22.82
C SER A 83 -11.21 -3.82 -21.63
N LEU A 84 -12.02 -3.97 -20.58
CA LEU A 84 -11.87 -3.18 -19.36
C LEU A 84 -10.54 -3.49 -18.66
N ASN A 85 -10.17 -4.77 -18.56
CA ASN A 85 -8.90 -5.14 -17.94
C ASN A 85 -7.69 -4.59 -18.72
N HIS A 86 -7.74 -4.54 -20.05
CA HIS A 86 -6.70 -3.89 -20.85
C HIS A 86 -6.62 -2.39 -20.57
N CYS A 87 -7.76 -1.68 -20.56
CA CYS A 87 -7.78 -0.26 -20.22
C CYS A 87 -7.21 0.03 -18.82
N ILE A 88 -7.56 -0.80 -17.82
CA ILE A 88 -7.03 -0.65 -16.45
C ILE A 88 -5.54 -0.94 -16.42
N TYR A 89 -5.08 -2.00 -17.07
CA TYR A 89 -3.66 -2.32 -17.14
C TYR A 89 -2.86 -1.20 -17.81
N ASP A 90 -3.29 -0.73 -18.98
CA ASP A 90 -2.60 0.34 -19.72
C ASP A 90 -2.56 1.63 -18.90
N PHE A 91 -3.64 1.97 -18.20
CA PHE A 91 -3.65 3.12 -17.29
C PHE A 91 -2.62 2.95 -16.16
N LEU A 92 -2.66 1.84 -15.42
CA LEU A 92 -1.78 1.62 -14.26
C LEU A 92 -0.30 1.48 -14.67
N ALA A 93 -0.02 0.84 -15.81
CA ALA A 93 1.34 0.64 -16.32
C ALA A 93 2.02 1.95 -16.74
N ASN A 94 1.23 2.97 -17.10
CA ASN A 94 1.73 4.28 -17.53
C ASN A 94 1.50 5.37 -16.47
N LEU A 95 0.89 5.05 -15.33
CA LEU A 95 0.49 6.04 -14.33
C LEU A 95 1.67 6.84 -13.77
N TRP A 96 2.84 6.20 -13.67
CA TRP A 96 4.07 6.79 -13.18
C TRP A 96 4.60 7.95 -14.05
N ASP A 97 4.20 8.02 -15.33
CA ASP A 97 4.59 9.06 -16.29
C ASP A 97 3.54 10.18 -16.40
N THR A 98 2.69 10.33 -15.37
CA THR A 98 1.62 11.32 -15.34
C THR A 98 1.78 12.28 -14.17
N GLU A 99 1.09 13.41 -14.23
CA GLU A 99 1.03 14.36 -13.11
C GLU A 99 0.27 13.84 -11.88
N MET A 100 -0.38 12.67 -11.98
CA MET A 100 -1.21 12.10 -10.91
C MET A 100 -0.40 11.43 -9.79
N VAL A 101 0.91 11.26 -9.99
CA VAL A 101 1.84 10.74 -8.99
C VAL A 101 2.85 11.80 -8.56
N TYR A 102 3.38 11.65 -7.36
CA TYR A 102 4.56 12.38 -6.92
C TYR A 102 5.81 11.83 -7.62
N SER A 103 6.82 12.68 -7.78
CA SER A 103 8.16 12.24 -8.22
C SER A 103 8.77 11.22 -7.23
N VAL A 104 9.82 10.53 -7.65
CA VAL A 104 10.57 9.61 -6.78
C VAL A 104 11.15 10.37 -5.58
N GLU A 105 11.64 11.58 -5.80
CA GLU A 105 12.20 12.45 -4.77
C GLU A 105 11.14 12.85 -3.73
N GLU A 106 9.97 13.29 -4.20
CA GLU A 106 8.84 13.64 -3.31
C GLU A 106 8.32 12.41 -2.55
N THR A 107 8.26 11.26 -3.23
CA THR A 107 7.86 10.00 -2.61
C THR A 107 8.85 9.58 -1.50
N ASN A 108 10.15 9.70 -1.77
CA ASN A 108 11.20 9.41 -0.79
C ASN A 108 11.15 10.38 0.40
N ALA A 109 10.95 11.67 0.15
CA ALA A 109 10.80 12.67 1.19
C ALA A 109 9.62 12.36 2.13
N PHE A 110 8.49 11.92 1.57
CA PHE A 110 7.35 11.46 2.38
C PHE A 110 7.71 10.23 3.23
N TYR A 111 8.39 9.23 2.67
CA TYR A 111 8.81 8.07 3.45
C TYR A 111 9.74 8.45 4.61
N GLU A 112 10.68 9.37 4.38
CA GLU A 112 11.56 9.90 5.43
C GLU A 112 10.78 10.61 6.53
N GLU A 113 9.80 11.44 6.18
CA GLU A 113 8.93 12.13 7.14
C GLU A 113 8.16 11.12 8.02
N VAL A 114 7.54 10.10 7.41
CA VAL A 114 6.79 9.07 8.14
C VAL A 114 7.71 8.25 9.05
N ILE A 115 8.92 7.91 8.59
CA ILE A 115 9.91 7.21 9.40
C ILE A 115 10.29 8.05 10.63
N GLN A 116 10.62 9.33 10.44
CA GLN A 116 10.99 10.22 11.53
C GLN A 116 9.85 10.39 12.54
N HIS A 117 8.61 10.50 12.06
CA HIS A 117 7.44 10.54 12.91
C HIS A 117 7.32 9.27 13.79
N TYR A 118 7.47 8.09 13.19
CA TYR A 118 7.39 6.81 13.91
C TYR A 118 8.56 6.58 14.87
N GLU A 119 9.77 7.03 14.54
CA GLU A 119 10.91 7.02 15.47
C GLU A 119 10.60 7.86 16.72
N THR A 120 10.06 9.07 16.53
CA THR A 120 9.69 9.96 17.64
C THR A 120 8.64 9.34 18.54
N LEU A 121 7.62 8.68 17.96
CA LEU A 121 6.62 7.94 18.72
C LEU A 121 7.24 6.78 19.51
N LEU A 122 8.14 6.02 18.91
CA LEU A 122 8.82 4.91 19.57
C LEU A 122 9.66 5.40 20.76
N GLU A 123 10.40 6.50 20.60
CA GLU A 123 11.19 7.10 21.67
C GLU A 123 10.32 7.56 22.84
N SER A 124 9.20 8.24 22.55
CA SER A 124 8.26 8.73 23.57
C SER A 124 7.65 7.59 24.40
N SER A 125 7.29 6.48 23.75
CA SER A 125 6.75 5.29 24.41
C SER A 125 7.75 4.60 25.34
N ASN A 126 9.04 4.67 25.01
CA ASN A 126 10.12 4.10 25.82
C ASN A 126 10.49 4.97 27.03
N THR A 127 10.31 6.30 26.95
CA THR A 127 10.54 7.21 28.07
C THR A 127 9.47 7.08 29.16
N ASP A 128 8.19 6.89 28.80
CA ASP A 128 7.09 6.73 29.77
C ASP A 128 7.21 5.46 30.63
N HIS A 129 7.87 4.42 30.12
CA HIS A 129 8.16 3.21 30.90
C HIS A 129 9.30 3.38 31.91
N LYS A 130 10.20 4.36 31.74
CA LYS A 130 11.33 4.60 32.66
C LYS A 130 10.96 5.50 33.84
N THR A 131 9.97 6.38 33.70
CA THR A 131 9.51 7.31 34.75
C THR A 131 8.54 6.68 35.76
N ARG A 132 8.10 5.43 35.54
CA ARG A 132 7.18 4.68 36.43
C ARG A 132 7.88 3.64 37.32
N ARG A 133 9.20 3.72 37.52
CA ARG A 133 9.94 2.85 38.44
C ARG A 133 10.46 3.62 39.65
#